data_AF-A0A9P7GVN0-F1
#
_entry.id   AF-A0A9P7GVN0-F1
#
_cell.length_a   1.000
_cell.length_b   1.000
_cell.length_c   1.000
_cell.angle_alpha   90.00
_cell.angle_beta   90.00
_cell.angle_gamma   90.00
#
_symmetry.space_group_name_H-M   'P 1'
#
loop_
_entity.id
_entity.type
_entity.pdbx_description
1 polymer ?
#
loop_
_entity_poly.entity_id
_entity_poly.type
_entity_poly.pdbx_seq_one_letter_code
_entity_poly.pdbx_strand_id
1 'polypeptide(L)'
;MQILGRTASDDDDAQLGKDPPIKADTPLYLALWIGLNRALLRSLEHCVAEQAKRFKEKGDKREKRAGKKVGINSNWTGGEGMRVSEEREWERPRARLAHLNLGAPQQHTSSASTSTPNATNADNVASADLGLIGLAVMGQNLILNMADNGFTICAFNRTVSKVDRFLENEAKGKSVVGAHSVEEFVSKLKSPRRVMLLVQAGQAVDDWIEKILPLLDAGDIIIDGGNSHFPDSNRRTKYLAGKNIRFVGSGVSGGEEGARYGPSLMPGGNEEAWPHIKDIFQSIAAKSDGEACCEWVGDEGAGHYVKMVHNGIEYGDMQLICEAYDIMKRGLGLSSKEIGDVLAKWNKGVLDSFLIEITRDIMYFNDDDGTALVEKILDKAGQKGTGKWTAVNALDLGQPVTLIAEAVLARCLSAIKDERATASTKLEFVSRTTKFEGDKEQFLEDLEQALYASKIISYAQGFMLMQEAAREFNWKLNKPSIALMWRGGCIIRSVFLKDITHAYREQPELQNLLFDDFFNKAIHKAQPGWRDVVSKAALLGIPTPAFSTALSWFDGYRTKDLPANLLQAQRDYFGAHTFRIKPEHASDKYPEGQDIHVNWTGRGGNVSASTYQA
;
A
#
# COMPACT_ATOMS: atom_id res chain seq x y z
N MET A 1 -13.77 -53.01 55.06
CA MET A 1 -13.23 -54.33 54.67
C MET A 1 -11.94 -54.06 53.91
N GLN A 2 -10.77 -54.13 54.55
CA GLN A 2 -9.92 -55.33 54.67
C GLN A 2 -9.60 -55.90 53.26
N ILE A 3 -8.36 -56.10 52.81
CA ILE A 3 -7.08 -56.39 53.47
C ILE A 3 -5.94 -56.35 52.41
N LEU A 4 -4.77 -55.81 52.80
CA LEU A 4 -3.34 -56.21 52.60
C LEU A 4 -2.88 -56.84 51.25
N GLY A 5 -1.67 -56.64 50.72
CA GLY A 5 -0.40 -56.05 51.20
C GLY A 5 0.84 -56.78 50.59
N ARG A 6 2.03 -56.16 50.72
CA ARG A 6 3.43 -56.67 50.58
C ARG A 6 4.03 -56.74 49.15
N THR A 7 5.13 -56.05 48.78
CA THR A 7 6.59 -56.12 49.16
C THR A 7 7.20 -57.51 48.87
N ALA A 8 8.38 -57.76 48.27
CA ALA A 8 9.66 -57.07 48.05
C ALA A 8 10.42 -57.79 46.89
N SER A 9 11.27 -57.13 46.09
CA SER A 9 12.77 -57.08 46.11
C SER A 9 13.51 -58.14 45.26
N ASP A 10 14.58 -57.63 44.64
CA ASP A 10 15.86 -58.23 44.24
C ASP A 10 16.11 -58.69 42.78
N ASP A 11 17.37 -58.43 42.42
CA ASP A 11 18.06 -58.29 41.15
C ASP A 11 18.12 -59.56 40.28
N ASP A 12 18.31 -59.36 38.96
CA ASP A 12 19.34 -60.08 38.19
C ASP A 12 19.60 -59.41 36.82
N ASP A 13 20.89 -59.15 36.57
CA ASP A 13 21.48 -58.72 35.30
C ASP A 13 21.36 -59.82 34.22
N ALA A 14 20.90 -59.48 33.01
CA ALA A 14 21.24 -60.22 31.80
C ALA A 14 21.09 -59.39 30.51
N GLN A 15 22.11 -59.51 29.66
CA GLN A 15 22.38 -58.78 28.43
C GLN A 15 21.41 -59.04 27.26
N LEU A 16 21.31 -58.01 26.39
CA LEU A 16 21.25 -58.05 24.92
C LEU A 16 20.18 -58.92 24.23
N GLY A 17 19.11 -58.25 23.75
CA GLY A 17 18.26 -58.72 22.67
C GLY A 17 17.87 -57.56 21.76
N LYS A 18 18.25 -57.63 20.47
CA LYS A 18 17.87 -56.67 19.42
C LYS A 18 16.41 -56.88 19.04
N ASP A 19 15.58 -55.85 19.18
CA ASP A 19 14.22 -55.83 18.60
C ASP A 19 14.24 -55.30 17.13
N PRO A 20 13.37 -55.84 16.25
CA PRO A 20 13.41 -55.59 14.81
C PRO A 20 12.73 -54.26 14.43
N PRO A 21 13.03 -53.71 13.23
CA PRO A 21 12.44 -52.44 12.81
C PRO A 21 10.96 -52.60 12.44
N ILE A 22 10.14 -51.68 12.97
CA ILE A 22 8.74 -51.48 12.60
C ILE A 22 8.67 -51.14 11.10
N LYS A 23 8.12 -52.07 10.30
CA LYS A 23 7.73 -51.79 8.91
C LYS A 23 6.44 -50.98 8.92
N ALA A 24 6.50 -49.72 8.51
CA ALA A 24 5.34 -48.92 8.20
C ALA A 24 4.80 -49.30 6.81
N ASP A 25 3.58 -49.82 6.74
CA ASP A 25 2.87 -50.13 5.50
C ASP A 25 2.58 -48.84 4.71
N THR A 26 3.49 -48.53 3.79
CA THR A 26 3.46 -47.37 2.87
C THR A 26 2.33 -47.36 1.81
N PRO A 27 1.61 -48.45 1.46
CA PRO A 27 0.59 -48.38 0.40
C PRO A 27 -0.68 -47.59 0.75
N LEU A 28 -1.09 -47.56 2.02
CA LEU A 28 -2.39 -46.97 2.42
C LEU A 28 -2.38 -45.43 2.38
N TYR A 29 -1.26 -44.82 2.79
CA TYR A 29 -1.09 -43.36 2.78
C TYR A 29 -1.01 -42.80 1.37
N LEU A 30 -0.36 -43.50 0.44
CA LEU A 30 -0.27 -43.08 -0.95
C LEU A 30 -1.63 -43.17 -1.67
N ALA A 31 -2.43 -44.19 -1.36
CA ALA A 31 -3.78 -44.33 -1.90
C ALA A 31 -4.73 -43.23 -1.39
N LEU A 32 -4.67 -42.88 -0.10
CA LEU A 32 -5.43 -41.78 0.50
C LEU A 32 -5.01 -40.42 -0.07
N TRP A 33 -3.72 -40.18 -0.26
CA TRP A 33 -3.20 -38.93 -0.82
C TRP A 33 -3.57 -38.74 -2.31
N ILE A 34 -3.52 -39.82 -3.11
CA ILE A 34 -3.97 -39.78 -4.52
C ILE A 34 -5.49 -39.57 -4.61
N GLY A 35 -6.27 -40.19 -3.72
CA GLY A 35 -7.73 -40.04 -3.66
C GLY A 35 -8.16 -38.60 -3.34
N LEU A 36 -7.56 -37.98 -2.33
CA LEU A 36 -7.82 -36.59 -1.94
C LEU A 36 -7.46 -35.59 -3.05
N ASN A 37 -6.31 -35.77 -3.71
CA ASN A 37 -5.91 -34.90 -4.81
C ASN A 37 -6.83 -35.00 -6.05
N ARG A 38 -7.35 -36.19 -6.36
CA ARG A 38 -8.34 -36.35 -7.45
C ARG A 38 -9.69 -35.71 -7.12
N ALA A 39 -10.13 -35.74 -5.86
CA ALA A 39 -11.35 -35.08 -5.43
C ALA A 39 -11.21 -33.54 -5.50
N LEU A 40 -10.04 -33.01 -5.11
CA LEU A 40 -9.73 -31.59 -5.18
C LEU A 40 -9.70 -31.08 -6.63
N LEU A 41 -9.07 -31.84 -7.54
CA LEU A 41 -9.02 -31.51 -8.97
C LEU A 41 -10.42 -31.48 -9.60
N ARG A 42 -11.29 -32.45 -9.30
CA ARG A 42 -12.68 -32.44 -9.80
C ARG A 42 -13.50 -31.26 -9.26
N SER A 43 -13.27 -30.86 -8.01
CA SER A 43 -13.92 -29.69 -7.42
C SER A 43 -13.46 -28.38 -8.08
N LEU A 44 -12.19 -28.29 -8.46
CA LEU A 44 -11.64 -27.15 -9.20
C LEU A 44 -12.18 -27.08 -10.62
N GLU A 45 -12.25 -28.20 -11.34
CA GLU A 45 -12.84 -28.28 -12.68
C GLU A 45 -14.31 -27.86 -12.68
N HIS A 46 -15.09 -28.30 -11.68
CA HIS A 46 -16.49 -27.87 -11.51
C HIS A 46 -16.59 -26.36 -11.26
N CYS A 47 -15.73 -25.81 -10.39
CA CYS A 47 -15.73 -24.37 -10.08
C CYS A 47 -15.39 -23.52 -11.32
N VAL A 48 -14.42 -23.96 -12.13
CA VAL A 48 -14.04 -23.30 -13.40
C VAL A 48 -15.18 -23.36 -14.42
N ALA A 49 -15.84 -24.50 -14.57
CA ALA A 49 -17.00 -24.65 -15.46
C ALA A 49 -18.16 -23.73 -15.04
N GLU A 50 -18.40 -23.59 -13.74
CA GLU A 50 -19.46 -22.75 -13.18
C GLU A 50 -19.15 -21.25 -13.33
N GLN A 51 -17.87 -20.86 -13.21
CA GLN A 51 -17.43 -19.50 -13.55
C GLN A 51 -17.57 -19.18 -15.04
N ALA A 52 -17.22 -20.12 -15.92
CA ALA A 52 -17.37 -19.94 -17.37
C ALA A 52 -18.85 -19.74 -17.75
N LYS A 53 -19.76 -20.50 -17.12
CA LYS A 53 -21.21 -20.36 -17.30
C LYS A 53 -21.72 -18.99 -16.84
N ARG A 54 -21.28 -18.50 -15.68
CA ARG A 54 -21.61 -17.15 -15.17
C ARG A 54 -21.06 -16.02 -16.04
N PHE A 55 -19.90 -16.21 -16.68
CA PHE A 55 -19.34 -15.25 -17.63
C PHE A 55 -20.18 -15.16 -18.91
N LYS A 56 -20.63 -16.32 -19.43
CA LYS A 56 -21.50 -16.37 -20.62
C LYS A 56 -22.87 -15.72 -20.36
N GLU A 57 -23.48 -16.00 -19.21
CA GLU A 57 -24.75 -15.36 -18.81
C GLU A 57 -24.63 -13.84 -18.58
N LYS A 58 -23.47 -13.35 -18.13
CA LYS A 58 -23.19 -11.91 -18.01
C LYS A 58 -22.96 -11.25 -19.37
N GLY A 59 -22.39 -11.97 -20.34
CA GLY A 59 -22.26 -11.54 -21.74
C GLY A 59 -23.63 -11.33 -22.40
N ASP A 60 -24.51 -12.33 -22.33
CA ASP A 60 -25.86 -12.29 -22.91
C ASP A 60 -26.74 -11.19 -22.28
N LYS A 61 -26.59 -10.94 -20.97
CA LYS A 61 -27.29 -9.85 -20.27
C LYS A 61 -26.76 -8.47 -20.66
N ARG A 62 -25.51 -8.35 -21.09
CA ARG A 62 -24.91 -7.09 -21.58
C ARG A 62 -25.40 -6.74 -22.98
N GLU A 63 -25.50 -7.73 -23.88
CA GLU A 63 -26.08 -7.54 -25.22
C GLU A 63 -27.57 -7.17 -25.16
N LYS A 64 -28.36 -7.84 -24.30
CA LYS A 64 -29.78 -7.49 -24.09
C LYS A 64 -30.00 -6.09 -23.50
N ARG A 65 -29.02 -5.54 -22.76
CA ARG A 65 -29.07 -4.16 -22.23
C ARG A 65 -28.62 -3.12 -23.26
N ALA A 66 -27.68 -3.46 -24.15
CA ALA A 66 -27.26 -2.59 -25.24
C ALA A 66 -28.37 -2.42 -26.30
N GLY A 67 -29.10 -3.49 -26.63
CA GLY A 67 -30.22 -3.46 -27.58
C GLY A 67 -31.47 -2.71 -27.11
N LYS A 68 -31.57 -2.35 -25.82
CA LYS A 68 -32.72 -1.61 -25.25
C LYS A 68 -32.49 -0.09 -25.14
N LYS A 69 -31.31 0.42 -25.48
CA LYS A 69 -30.95 1.85 -25.36
C LYS A 69 -30.95 2.64 -26.67
N VAL A 70 -31.34 2.04 -27.79
CA VAL A 70 -31.52 2.76 -29.06
C VAL A 70 -32.97 2.62 -29.49
N GLY A 71 -33.75 3.65 -29.20
CA GLY A 71 -35.13 3.77 -29.65
C GLY A 71 -35.46 5.25 -29.88
N ILE A 72 -35.30 5.71 -31.12
CA ILE A 72 -35.98 6.88 -31.68
C ILE A 72 -36.35 6.59 -33.15
N ASN A 73 -37.66 6.53 -33.39
CA ASN A 73 -38.50 6.84 -34.55
C ASN A 73 -38.12 6.47 -36.00
N SER A 74 -38.86 5.47 -36.50
CA SER A 74 -39.83 5.51 -37.62
C SER A 74 -39.50 6.29 -38.91
N ASN A 75 -39.28 5.57 -40.01
CA ASN A 75 -40.28 5.41 -41.08
C ASN A 75 -39.71 4.57 -42.24
N TRP A 76 -40.62 3.99 -43.02
CA TRP A 76 -40.47 3.27 -44.29
C TRP A 76 -40.57 1.75 -44.27
N THR A 77 -41.76 1.34 -44.71
CA THR A 77 -42.25 0.03 -45.11
C THR A 77 -41.50 -0.54 -46.32
N GLY A 78 -41.28 -1.85 -46.33
CA GLY A 78 -41.19 -2.61 -47.57
C GLY A 78 -40.13 -3.71 -47.58
N GLY A 79 -40.58 -4.96 -47.45
CA GLY A 79 -40.18 -6.01 -48.39
C GLY A 79 -38.85 -6.74 -48.18
N GLU A 80 -39.01 -8.05 -47.96
CA GLU A 80 -38.17 -9.14 -48.48
C GLU A 80 -36.86 -9.48 -47.76
N GLY A 81 -36.82 -10.72 -47.28
CA GLY A 81 -35.68 -11.30 -46.59
C GLY A 81 -34.65 -11.91 -47.52
N MET A 82 -33.46 -12.14 -46.98
CA MET A 82 -32.60 -13.25 -47.39
C MET A 82 -31.55 -13.55 -46.33
N ARG A 83 -30.98 -14.75 -46.48
CA ARG A 83 -30.37 -15.61 -45.47
C ARG A 83 -29.02 -15.14 -44.95
N VAL A 84 -28.75 -15.57 -43.72
CA VAL A 84 -27.44 -15.59 -43.06
C VAL A 84 -26.61 -16.77 -43.60
N SER A 85 -25.32 -16.53 -43.84
CA SER A 85 -24.29 -17.57 -43.79
C SER A 85 -22.99 -16.99 -43.23
N GLU A 86 -22.61 -17.50 -42.06
CA GLU A 86 -21.25 -17.67 -41.52
C GLU A 86 -20.33 -18.31 -42.59
N GLU A 87 -19.00 -18.32 -42.60
CA GLU A 87 -17.91 -18.24 -41.62
C GLU A 87 -16.64 -18.24 -42.50
N ARG A 88 -15.55 -17.51 -42.17
CA ARG A 88 -14.20 -17.85 -42.71
C ARG A 88 -13.08 -17.55 -41.71
N GLU A 89 -12.37 -18.62 -41.40
CA GLU A 89 -11.13 -18.71 -40.64
C GLU A 89 -9.91 -18.10 -41.35
N TRP A 90 -8.90 -17.82 -40.52
CA TRP A 90 -7.62 -17.19 -40.80
C TRP A 90 -6.52 -18.24 -41.03
N GLU A 91 -5.88 -18.24 -42.20
CA GLU A 91 -4.63 -18.97 -42.46
C GLU A 91 -3.49 -18.02 -42.89
N ARG A 92 -2.29 -18.29 -42.35
CA ARG A 92 -1.01 -17.60 -42.62
C ARG A 92 -0.35 -18.12 -43.91
N PRO A 93 0.44 -17.32 -44.65
CA PRO A 93 1.37 -17.87 -45.65
C PRO A 93 2.82 -17.96 -45.16
N ARG A 94 3.46 -19.08 -45.51
CA ARG A 94 4.91 -19.37 -45.45
C ARG A 94 5.65 -18.78 -46.66
N ALA A 95 6.97 -18.58 -46.45
CA ALA A 95 7.96 -18.12 -47.41
C ALA A 95 8.14 -18.99 -48.67
N ARG A 96 8.63 -18.37 -49.76
CA ARG A 96 9.39 -19.00 -50.85
C ARG A 96 10.55 -18.10 -51.31
N LEU A 97 11.66 -18.76 -51.60
CA LEU A 97 12.93 -18.27 -52.15
C LEU A 97 12.99 -18.46 -53.68
N ALA A 98 14.00 -17.80 -54.28
CA ALA A 98 14.58 -17.95 -55.63
C ALA A 98 13.97 -17.02 -56.72
N HIS A 99 14.72 -16.33 -57.59
CA HIS A 99 16.03 -16.62 -58.19
C HIS A 99 16.85 -15.34 -58.50
N LEU A 100 18.18 -15.50 -58.52
CA LEU A 100 19.18 -14.59 -59.10
C LEU A 100 19.07 -14.52 -60.63
N ASN A 101 19.37 -13.36 -61.22
CA ASN A 101 19.92 -13.29 -62.56
C ASN A 101 20.94 -12.14 -62.68
N LEU A 102 22.09 -12.46 -63.28
CA LEU A 102 23.27 -11.62 -63.48
C LEU A 102 23.18 -10.88 -64.82
N GLY A 103 23.61 -9.62 -64.85
CA GLY A 103 23.85 -8.87 -66.10
C GLY A 103 24.42 -7.48 -65.83
N ALA A 104 25.69 -7.27 -66.18
CA ALA A 104 26.42 -5.99 -66.15
C ALA A 104 26.38 -5.31 -67.55
N PRO A 105 27.12 -4.20 -67.79
CA PRO A 105 26.85 -2.83 -67.39
C PRO A 105 26.67 -1.89 -68.60
N GLN A 106 26.01 -0.73 -68.43
CA GLN A 106 26.09 0.38 -69.39
C GLN A 106 26.37 1.71 -68.67
N GLN A 107 27.49 2.33 -69.03
CA GLN A 107 27.81 3.73 -68.77
C GLN A 107 27.08 4.61 -69.78
N HIS A 108 26.53 5.75 -69.36
CA HIS A 108 26.71 7.05 -70.01
C HIS A 108 26.10 8.21 -69.18
N THR A 109 26.98 9.18 -68.88
CA THR A 109 26.80 10.65 -68.86
C THR A 109 25.88 11.35 -67.85
N SER A 110 26.55 12.06 -66.93
CA SER A 110 26.34 13.42 -66.40
C SER A 110 25.01 14.17 -66.67
N SER A 111 24.37 14.61 -65.58
CA SER A 111 24.03 16.03 -65.38
C SER A 111 23.82 16.32 -63.89
N ALA A 112 24.34 17.46 -63.45
CA ALA A 112 24.24 17.95 -62.09
C ALA A 112 22.81 18.41 -61.80
N SER A 113 22.19 17.84 -60.76
CA SER A 113 21.08 18.47 -60.06
C SER A 113 21.54 18.79 -58.64
N THR A 114 21.64 20.08 -58.35
CA THR A 114 21.77 20.61 -56.99
C THR A 114 20.55 20.19 -56.20
N SER A 115 20.67 19.10 -55.44
CA SER A 115 19.73 18.76 -54.39
C SER A 115 19.95 19.74 -53.25
N THR A 116 18.92 20.52 -52.95
CA THR A 116 18.72 21.18 -51.67
C THR A 116 19.00 20.18 -50.54
N PRO A 117 19.72 20.56 -49.47
CA PRO A 117 19.86 19.67 -48.34
C PRO A 117 18.46 19.38 -47.79
N ASN A 118 18.12 18.09 -47.76
CA ASN A 118 16.98 17.59 -47.02
C ASN A 118 17.00 18.20 -45.62
N ALA A 119 15.87 18.80 -45.24
CA ALA A 119 15.54 19.10 -43.85
C ALA A 119 15.58 17.78 -43.07
N THR A 120 16.74 17.46 -42.52
CA THR A 120 16.94 16.35 -41.61
C THR A 120 17.56 16.92 -40.34
N ASN A 121 16.91 16.65 -39.22
CA ASN A 121 17.43 16.71 -37.85
C ASN A 121 17.50 18.06 -37.09
N ALA A 122 16.69 19.06 -37.43
CA ALA A 122 16.55 20.23 -36.53
C ALA A 122 15.68 19.93 -35.27
N ASP A 123 14.73 18.98 -35.35
CA ASP A 123 13.78 18.69 -34.26
C ASP A 123 14.26 17.64 -33.24
N ASN A 124 15.46 17.09 -33.42
CA ASN A 124 16.05 16.03 -32.58
C ASN A 124 17.18 16.52 -31.66
N VAL A 125 17.26 17.82 -31.39
CA VAL A 125 18.25 18.37 -30.45
C VAL A 125 17.84 18.02 -29.02
N ALA A 126 18.74 17.37 -28.27
CA ALA A 126 18.56 17.11 -26.85
C ALA A 126 18.30 18.43 -26.10
N SER A 127 17.08 18.59 -25.59
CA SER A 127 16.57 19.85 -25.06
C SER A 127 15.80 19.67 -23.76
N ALA A 128 15.29 18.46 -23.48
CA ALA A 128 14.52 18.17 -22.27
C ALA A 128 15.43 17.83 -21.09
N ASP A 129 15.14 18.44 -19.94
CA ASP A 129 15.80 18.16 -18.67
C ASP A 129 15.40 16.78 -18.12
N LEU A 130 14.13 16.38 -18.31
CA LEU A 130 13.62 15.07 -17.91
C LEU A 130 12.55 14.60 -18.91
N GLY A 131 12.47 13.29 -19.14
CA GLY A 131 11.39 12.66 -19.88
C GLY A 131 10.42 11.95 -18.95
N LEU A 132 9.11 12.08 -19.18
CA LEU A 132 8.09 11.37 -18.41
C LEU A 132 7.23 10.48 -19.31
N ILE A 133 7.18 9.19 -18.97
CA ILE A 133 6.36 8.17 -19.63
C ILE A 133 5.12 7.88 -18.78
N GLY A 134 3.94 8.18 -19.32
CA GLY A 134 2.65 7.90 -18.68
C GLY A 134 1.80 9.16 -18.45
N LEU A 135 0.89 9.45 -19.40
CA LEU A 135 0.07 10.66 -19.40
C LEU A 135 -1.34 10.44 -18.80
N ALA A 136 -1.40 9.81 -17.63
CA ALA A 136 -2.59 9.86 -16.78
C ALA A 136 -2.65 11.21 -16.03
N VAL A 137 -3.71 11.45 -15.25
CA VAL A 137 -3.91 12.68 -14.48
C VAL A 137 -2.66 13.06 -13.66
N MET A 138 -2.06 12.11 -12.94
CA MET A 138 -0.85 12.38 -12.15
C MET A 138 0.34 12.81 -13.04
N GLY A 139 0.53 12.17 -14.20
CA GLY A 139 1.69 12.41 -15.07
C GLY A 139 1.59 13.74 -15.78
N GLN A 140 0.39 14.09 -16.28
CA GLN A 140 0.15 15.39 -16.89
C GLN A 140 0.39 16.52 -15.89
N ASN A 141 -0.19 16.44 -14.70
CA ASN A 141 -0.04 17.48 -13.68
C ASN A 141 1.41 17.63 -13.20
N LEU A 142 2.17 16.54 -13.08
CA LEU A 142 3.57 16.60 -12.71
C LEU A 142 4.44 17.22 -13.81
N ILE A 143 4.16 16.93 -15.09
CA ILE A 143 4.82 17.60 -16.22
C ILE A 143 4.53 19.10 -16.20
N LEU A 144 3.27 19.49 -15.99
CA LEU A 144 2.88 20.91 -15.93
C LEU A 144 3.56 21.63 -14.77
N ASN A 145 3.67 20.98 -13.60
CA ASN A 145 4.39 21.51 -12.45
C ASN A 145 5.88 21.73 -12.77
N MET A 146 6.54 20.73 -13.36
CA MET A 146 7.94 20.86 -13.80
C MET A 146 8.13 21.99 -14.83
N ALA A 147 7.22 22.13 -15.80
CA ALA A 147 7.28 23.18 -16.80
C ALA A 147 7.12 24.58 -16.19
N ASP A 148 6.19 24.74 -15.24
CA ASP A 148 6.00 26.02 -14.52
C ASP A 148 7.21 26.39 -13.65
N ASN A 149 8.01 25.41 -13.24
CA ASN A 149 9.27 25.60 -12.52
C ASN A 149 10.48 25.73 -13.46
N GLY A 150 10.26 25.98 -14.75
CA GLY A 150 11.32 26.33 -15.71
C GLY A 150 12.08 25.15 -16.30
N PHE A 151 11.61 23.92 -16.11
CA PHE A 151 12.21 22.74 -16.74
C PHE A 151 11.56 22.44 -18.09
N THR A 152 12.34 21.94 -19.03
CA THR A 152 11.82 21.43 -20.30
C THR A 152 11.57 19.93 -20.18
N ILE A 153 10.33 19.50 -20.41
CA ILE A 153 9.95 18.09 -20.19
C ILE A 153 9.54 17.42 -21.50
N CYS A 154 10.09 16.23 -21.75
CA CYS A 154 9.64 15.38 -22.86
C CYS A 154 8.49 14.48 -22.39
N ALA A 155 7.30 14.67 -22.95
CA ALA A 155 6.11 13.90 -22.66
C ALA A 155 5.99 12.69 -23.60
N PHE A 156 5.81 11.49 -23.05
CA PHE A 156 5.59 10.30 -23.84
C PHE A 156 4.53 9.35 -23.24
N ASN A 157 3.87 8.60 -24.11
CA ASN A 157 2.89 7.61 -23.71
C ASN A 157 2.75 6.51 -24.77
N ARG A 158 2.47 5.27 -24.32
CA ARG A 158 2.25 4.12 -25.22
C ARG A 158 1.20 4.39 -26.31
N THR A 159 0.12 5.08 -25.94
CA THR A 159 -0.89 5.56 -26.87
C THR A 159 -0.53 6.99 -27.25
N VAL A 160 0.06 7.14 -28.45
CA VAL A 160 0.68 8.39 -28.90
C VAL A 160 -0.33 9.53 -29.04
N SER A 161 -1.59 9.25 -29.40
CA SER A 161 -2.65 10.29 -29.46
C SER A 161 -2.92 10.99 -28.12
N LYS A 162 -2.51 10.42 -26.98
CA LYS A 162 -2.54 11.13 -25.69
C LYS A 162 -1.47 12.21 -25.58
N VAL A 163 -0.33 12.04 -26.25
CA VAL A 163 0.74 13.04 -26.33
C VAL A 163 0.24 14.24 -27.10
N ASP A 164 -0.31 14.02 -28.30
CA ASP A 164 -0.85 15.09 -29.16
C ASP A 164 -1.94 15.89 -28.43
N ARG A 165 -2.92 15.18 -27.84
CA ARG A 165 -3.98 15.83 -27.05
C ARG A 165 -3.40 16.69 -25.92
N PHE A 166 -2.44 16.19 -25.17
CA PHE A 166 -1.87 16.93 -24.04
C PHE A 166 -1.14 18.20 -24.50
N LEU A 167 -0.37 18.11 -25.59
CA LEU A 167 0.35 19.25 -26.17
C LEU A 167 -0.57 20.31 -26.79
N GLU A 168 -1.66 19.88 -27.41
CA GLU A 168 -2.67 20.77 -28.01
C GLU A 168 -3.55 21.47 -26.98
N ASN A 169 -3.65 20.91 -25.76
CA ASN A 169 -4.52 21.40 -24.70
C ASN A 169 -3.71 21.87 -23.49
N GLU A 170 -3.58 21.05 -22.45
CA GLU A 170 -3.11 21.48 -21.13
C GLU A 170 -1.64 21.96 -21.13
N ALA A 171 -0.79 21.40 -22.00
CA ALA A 171 0.61 21.77 -22.15
C ALA A 171 0.89 22.85 -23.22
N LYS A 172 -0.15 23.36 -23.89
CA LYS A 172 0.01 24.33 -24.97
C LYS A 172 0.70 25.60 -24.48
N GLY A 173 1.77 25.99 -25.17
CA GLY A 173 2.55 27.20 -24.83
C GLY A 173 3.48 27.05 -23.62
N LYS A 174 3.69 25.82 -23.11
CA LYS A 174 4.63 25.52 -22.04
C LYS A 174 5.91 24.88 -22.60
N SER A 175 6.96 24.80 -21.77
CA SER A 175 8.22 24.10 -22.07
C SER A 175 8.06 22.58 -22.05
N VAL A 176 7.14 22.06 -22.87
CA VAL A 176 6.85 20.62 -22.98
C VAL A 176 6.94 20.22 -24.45
N VAL A 177 7.73 19.19 -24.72
CA VAL A 177 7.89 18.60 -26.05
C VAL A 177 7.31 17.19 -26.06
N GLY A 178 6.70 16.77 -27.17
CA GLY A 178 6.24 15.39 -27.34
C GLY A 178 7.31 14.50 -27.96
N ALA A 179 7.11 13.19 -27.81
CA ALA A 179 7.74 12.19 -28.67
C ALA A 179 6.68 11.18 -29.16
N HIS A 180 6.91 10.58 -30.32
CA HIS A 180 6.01 9.63 -30.97
C HIS A 180 6.62 8.22 -31.07
N SER A 181 7.92 8.08 -30.77
CA SER A 181 8.58 6.79 -30.56
C SER A 181 9.47 6.78 -29.31
N VAL A 182 9.94 5.60 -28.91
CA VAL A 182 10.85 5.45 -27.75
C VAL A 182 12.21 6.05 -28.08
N GLU A 183 12.69 5.85 -29.30
CA GLU A 183 13.96 6.36 -29.80
C GLU A 183 13.98 7.89 -29.84
N GLU A 184 12.88 8.49 -30.32
CA GLU A 184 12.69 9.94 -30.32
C GLU A 184 12.59 10.50 -28.90
N PHE A 185 11.89 9.78 -28.00
CA PHE A 185 11.81 10.18 -26.60
C PHE A 185 13.19 10.25 -25.96
N VAL A 186 14.03 9.22 -26.15
CA VAL A 186 15.37 9.14 -25.57
C VAL A 186 16.34 10.14 -26.21
N SER A 187 16.23 10.42 -27.53
CA SER A 187 17.10 11.38 -28.22
C SER A 187 16.90 12.83 -27.75
N LYS A 188 15.69 13.17 -27.26
CA LYS A 188 15.34 14.52 -26.79
C LYS A 188 15.86 14.84 -25.38
N LEU A 189 16.42 13.87 -24.64
CA LEU A 189 16.85 14.04 -23.26
C LEU A 189 18.31 14.49 -23.14
N LYS A 190 18.57 15.48 -22.28
CA LYS A 190 19.94 15.87 -21.89
C LYS A 190 20.62 14.74 -21.11
N SER A 191 21.93 14.55 -21.30
CA SER A 191 22.74 13.60 -20.53
C SER A 191 23.16 14.15 -19.15
N PRO A 192 23.28 13.31 -18.10
CA PRO A 192 22.77 11.93 -18.05
C PRO A 192 21.25 11.93 -18.18
N ARG A 193 20.72 11.04 -19.01
CA ARG A 193 19.28 10.99 -19.34
C ARG A 193 18.50 10.66 -18.09
N ARG A 194 17.40 11.39 -17.88
CA ARG A 194 16.50 11.21 -16.74
C ARG A 194 15.14 10.80 -17.26
N VAL A 195 14.77 9.54 -17.04
CA VAL A 195 13.50 8.96 -17.50
C VAL A 195 12.63 8.63 -16.31
N MET A 196 11.51 9.32 -16.15
CA MET A 196 10.51 9.03 -15.13
C MET A 196 9.36 8.20 -15.70
N LEU A 197 9.05 7.09 -15.03
CA LEU A 197 7.95 6.19 -15.32
C LEU A 197 6.81 6.49 -14.36
N LEU A 198 5.66 6.90 -14.89
CA LEU A 198 4.43 7.11 -14.11
C LEU A 198 3.30 6.25 -14.69
N VAL A 199 3.54 4.95 -14.70
CA VAL A 199 2.68 3.93 -15.29
C VAL A 199 2.07 3.04 -14.20
N GLN A 200 1.24 2.09 -14.60
CA GLN A 200 0.71 1.09 -13.67
C GLN A 200 1.86 0.29 -13.03
N ALA A 201 1.84 0.14 -11.71
CA ALA A 201 2.84 -0.65 -10.98
C ALA A 201 2.85 -2.13 -11.40
N GLY A 202 3.97 -2.81 -11.15
CA GLY A 202 4.21 -4.21 -11.53
C GLY A 202 4.79 -4.35 -12.94
N GLN A 203 4.32 -5.33 -13.70
CA GLN A 203 4.89 -5.74 -14.99
C GLN A 203 5.03 -4.58 -16.00
N ALA A 204 4.10 -3.62 -16.00
CA ALA A 204 4.17 -2.50 -16.94
C ALA A 204 5.41 -1.61 -16.71
N VAL A 205 5.92 -1.51 -15.48
CA VAL A 205 7.18 -0.81 -15.20
C VAL A 205 8.36 -1.61 -15.76
N ASP A 206 8.40 -2.92 -15.51
CA ASP A 206 9.47 -3.80 -16.01
C ASP A 206 9.52 -3.82 -17.55
N ASP A 207 8.36 -3.87 -18.21
CA ASP A 207 8.27 -3.80 -19.68
C ASP A 207 8.81 -2.47 -20.25
N TRP A 208 8.63 -1.36 -19.53
CA TRP A 208 9.17 -0.07 -19.93
C TRP A 208 10.67 0.01 -19.71
N ILE A 209 11.17 -0.51 -18.58
CA ILE A 209 12.60 -0.60 -18.29
C ILE A 209 13.30 -1.35 -19.43
N GLU A 210 12.82 -2.55 -19.80
CA GLU A 210 13.44 -3.34 -20.88
C GLU A 210 13.38 -2.66 -22.25
N LYS A 211 12.36 -1.83 -22.52
CA LYS A 211 12.23 -1.11 -23.79
C LYS A 211 13.20 0.06 -23.91
N ILE A 212 13.42 0.81 -22.84
CA ILE A 212 14.29 2.01 -22.88
C ILE A 212 15.76 1.65 -22.67
N LEU A 213 16.04 0.58 -21.92
CA LEU A 213 17.38 0.19 -21.52
C LEU A 213 18.39 0.06 -22.68
N PRO A 214 18.07 -0.51 -23.86
CA PRO A 214 19.00 -0.59 -24.99
C PRO A 214 19.38 0.77 -25.59
N LEU A 215 18.67 1.84 -25.23
CA LEU A 215 18.85 3.19 -25.74
C LEU A 215 19.54 4.13 -24.72
N LEU A 216 19.78 3.64 -23.50
CA LEU A 216 20.42 4.40 -22.43
C LEU A 216 21.92 4.15 -22.38
N ASP A 217 22.66 5.18 -21.98
CA ASP A 217 24.11 5.11 -21.77
C ASP A 217 24.42 4.86 -20.27
N ALA A 218 25.65 4.40 -19.99
CA ALA A 218 26.10 4.23 -18.62
C ALA A 218 26.02 5.55 -17.83
N GLY A 219 25.45 5.49 -16.62
CA GLY A 219 25.19 6.65 -15.76
C GLY A 219 23.82 7.31 -15.95
N ASP A 220 23.05 6.93 -16.97
CA ASP A 220 21.66 7.37 -17.14
C ASP A 220 20.77 6.87 -15.99
N ILE A 221 19.62 7.52 -15.83
CA ILE A 221 18.76 7.40 -14.64
C ILE A 221 17.35 7.02 -15.04
N ILE A 222 16.86 5.92 -14.47
CA ILE A 222 15.45 5.53 -14.50
C ILE A 222 14.81 5.82 -13.15
N ILE A 223 13.69 6.53 -13.16
CA ILE A 223 12.91 6.89 -11.97
C ILE A 223 11.55 6.21 -12.08
N ASP A 224 11.22 5.31 -11.16
CA ASP A 224 9.85 4.80 -11.02
C ASP A 224 9.10 5.70 -10.03
N GLY A 225 8.15 6.50 -10.52
CA GLY A 225 7.30 7.37 -9.71
C GLY A 225 5.96 6.73 -9.32
N GLY A 226 5.74 5.46 -9.69
CA GLY A 226 4.51 4.74 -9.42
C GLY A 226 4.36 4.37 -7.93
N ASN A 227 3.22 3.74 -7.60
CA ASN A 227 3.06 3.09 -6.29
C ASN A 227 3.55 1.63 -6.37
N SER A 228 4.83 1.44 -6.71
CA SER A 228 5.44 0.11 -6.79
C SER A 228 5.67 -0.49 -5.39
N HIS A 229 5.60 -1.81 -5.30
CA HIS A 229 5.93 -2.51 -4.05
C HIS A 229 7.46 -2.47 -3.85
N PHE A 230 7.92 -2.13 -2.64
CA PHE A 230 9.35 -1.88 -2.40
C PHE A 230 10.30 -3.04 -2.77
N PRO A 231 9.94 -4.35 -2.69
CA PRO A 231 10.83 -5.43 -3.12
C PRO A 231 11.07 -5.42 -4.64
N ASP A 232 10.11 -4.95 -5.45
CA ASP A 232 10.33 -4.76 -6.88
C ASP A 232 11.36 -3.66 -7.13
N SER A 233 11.36 -2.60 -6.31
CA SER A 233 12.39 -1.57 -6.38
C SER A 233 13.76 -2.08 -5.92
N ASN A 234 13.84 -2.87 -4.85
CA ASN A 234 15.09 -3.52 -4.45
C ASN A 234 15.67 -4.35 -5.62
N ARG A 235 14.82 -5.15 -6.28
CA ARG A 235 15.19 -5.95 -7.45
C ARG A 235 15.66 -5.07 -8.61
N ARG A 236 14.90 -4.02 -8.96
CA ARG A 236 15.20 -3.11 -10.08
C ARG A 236 16.50 -2.34 -9.85
N THR A 237 16.75 -1.86 -8.63
CA THR A 237 18.00 -1.18 -8.27
C THR A 237 19.20 -2.09 -8.50
N LYS A 238 19.15 -3.34 -8.02
CA LYS A 238 20.24 -4.31 -8.22
C LYS A 238 20.44 -4.69 -9.69
N TYR A 239 19.34 -4.94 -10.39
CA TYR A 239 19.36 -5.31 -11.80
C TYR A 239 19.98 -4.22 -12.69
N LEU A 240 19.57 -2.96 -12.50
CA LEU A 240 20.05 -1.83 -13.30
C LEU A 240 21.47 -1.40 -12.93
N ALA A 241 21.87 -1.54 -11.66
CA ALA A 241 23.25 -1.35 -11.25
C ALA A 241 24.21 -2.28 -12.02
N GLY A 242 23.82 -3.56 -12.23
CA GLY A 242 24.59 -4.51 -13.06
C GLY A 242 24.71 -4.14 -14.54
N LYS A 243 24.01 -3.10 -14.99
CA LYS A 243 24.07 -2.54 -16.35
C LYS A 243 24.61 -1.10 -16.38
N ASN A 244 25.17 -0.62 -15.27
CA ASN A 244 25.63 0.75 -15.08
C ASN A 244 24.51 1.80 -15.28
N ILE A 245 23.27 1.44 -14.99
CA ILE A 245 22.12 2.36 -14.99
C ILE A 245 21.71 2.63 -13.54
N ARG A 246 21.46 3.90 -13.22
CA ARG A 246 21.02 4.30 -11.89
C ARG A 246 19.50 4.20 -11.81
N PHE A 247 18.99 3.63 -10.73
CA PHE A 247 17.55 3.52 -10.50
C PHE A 247 17.14 4.28 -9.25
N VAL A 248 16.00 4.95 -9.33
CA VAL A 248 15.34 5.63 -8.20
C VAL A 248 13.89 5.19 -8.14
N GLY A 249 13.48 4.55 -7.04
CA GLY A 249 12.08 4.38 -6.70
C GLY A 249 11.61 5.58 -5.87
N SER A 250 10.67 6.35 -6.40
CA SER A 250 10.19 7.57 -5.75
C SER A 250 8.69 7.54 -5.49
N GLY A 251 8.33 7.56 -4.21
CA GLY A 251 6.95 7.84 -3.83
C GLY A 251 6.51 9.23 -4.28
N VAL A 252 5.32 9.34 -4.89
CA VAL A 252 4.68 10.63 -5.19
C VAL A 252 3.32 10.70 -4.48
N SER A 253 3.12 11.69 -3.61
CA SER A 253 1.87 11.88 -2.85
C SER A 253 1.30 13.28 -3.02
N GLY A 254 -0.04 13.40 -2.94
CA GLY A 254 -0.76 14.68 -3.05
C GLY A 254 -2.00 14.69 -3.95
N GLY A 255 -2.26 13.58 -4.65
CA GLY A 255 -3.36 13.52 -5.60
C GLY A 255 -3.14 14.43 -6.81
N GLU A 256 -4.22 14.72 -7.53
CA GLU A 256 -4.19 15.53 -8.75
C GLU A 256 -3.67 16.95 -8.50
N GLU A 257 -4.28 17.64 -7.54
CA GLU A 257 -3.92 19.01 -7.17
C GLU A 257 -2.51 19.10 -6.57
N GLY A 258 -2.15 18.14 -5.70
CA GLY A 258 -0.79 18.06 -5.16
C GLY A 258 0.25 17.86 -6.26
N ALA A 259 0.02 16.96 -7.23
CA ALA A 259 0.95 16.79 -8.35
C ALA A 259 1.15 18.08 -9.15
N ARG A 260 0.10 18.89 -9.30
CA ARG A 260 0.10 20.12 -10.09
C ARG A 260 0.86 21.28 -9.46
N TYR A 261 0.78 21.43 -8.14
CA TYR A 261 1.28 22.62 -7.44
C TYR A 261 2.38 22.34 -6.41
N GLY A 262 2.57 21.08 -6.03
CA GLY A 262 3.55 20.72 -5.02
C GLY A 262 3.26 19.36 -4.38
N PRO A 263 3.75 18.24 -4.92
CA PRO A 263 3.59 16.95 -4.28
C PRO A 263 4.63 16.78 -3.17
N SER A 264 4.42 15.78 -2.34
CA SER A 264 5.50 15.17 -1.56
C SER A 264 6.20 14.13 -2.44
N LEU A 265 7.54 14.19 -2.48
CA LEU A 265 8.38 13.28 -3.27
C LEU A 265 9.35 12.57 -2.33
N MET A 266 9.43 11.23 -2.47
CA MET A 266 10.17 10.36 -1.55
C MET A 266 11.16 9.48 -2.33
N PRO A 267 12.24 10.07 -2.92
CA PRO A 267 13.20 9.32 -3.74
C PRO A 267 14.15 8.45 -2.90
N GLY A 268 14.30 7.18 -3.27
CA GLY A 268 15.36 6.29 -2.77
C GLY A 268 15.84 5.34 -3.87
N GLY A 269 16.99 4.69 -3.69
CA GLY A 269 17.60 3.86 -4.73
C GLY A 269 19.11 3.94 -4.78
N ASN A 270 19.64 4.23 -5.97
CA ASN A 270 21.06 4.49 -6.17
C ASN A 270 21.36 5.96 -5.87
N GLU A 271 22.10 6.22 -4.79
CA GLU A 271 22.38 7.58 -4.28
C GLU A 271 23.12 8.48 -5.29
N GLU A 272 23.91 7.91 -6.22
CA GLU A 272 24.58 8.70 -7.26
C GLU A 272 23.61 9.41 -8.21
N ALA A 273 22.35 8.97 -8.28
CA ALA A 273 21.33 9.65 -9.07
C ALA A 273 20.88 10.96 -8.43
N TRP A 274 21.00 11.10 -7.10
CA TRP A 274 20.39 12.20 -6.35
C TRP A 274 20.85 13.58 -6.82
N PRO A 275 22.16 13.87 -6.98
CA PRO A 275 22.61 15.18 -7.46
C PRO A 275 22.05 15.58 -8.84
N HIS A 276 21.70 14.60 -9.68
CA HIS A 276 21.19 14.86 -11.04
C HIS A 276 19.69 15.14 -11.10
N ILE A 277 18.94 14.76 -10.06
CA ILE A 277 17.48 14.91 -9.98
C ILE A 277 17.04 15.89 -8.88
N LYS A 278 17.91 16.19 -7.91
CA LYS A 278 17.63 17.00 -6.72
C LYS A 278 16.96 18.33 -7.07
N ASP A 279 17.55 19.10 -7.98
CA ASP A 279 17.03 20.44 -8.30
C ASP A 279 15.62 20.39 -8.90
N ILE A 280 15.34 19.43 -9.78
CA ILE A 280 14.01 19.22 -10.36
C ILE A 280 13.02 18.83 -9.25
N PHE A 281 13.38 17.81 -8.48
CA PHE A 281 12.51 17.23 -7.46
C PHE A 281 12.20 18.21 -6.33
N GLN A 282 13.20 18.92 -5.82
CA GLN A 282 13.00 19.89 -4.76
C GLN A 282 12.24 21.12 -5.27
N SER A 283 12.47 21.58 -6.50
CA SER A 283 11.75 22.75 -7.05
C SER A 283 10.25 22.51 -7.17
N ILE A 284 9.86 21.33 -7.68
CA ILE A 284 8.45 21.01 -7.90
C ILE A 284 7.71 20.56 -6.64
N ALA A 285 8.43 20.12 -5.59
CA ALA A 285 7.81 19.63 -4.36
C ALA A 285 7.14 20.75 -3.57
N ALA A 286 6.11 20.40 -2.78
CA ALA A 286 5.54 21.31 -1.80
C ALA A 286 6.62 21.85 -0.85
N LYS A 287 6.40 23.05 -0.33
CA LYS A 287 7.28 23.68 0.67
C LYS A 287 6.59 23.76 2.02
N SER A 288 7.32 23.48 3.09
CA SER A 288 6.87 23.71 4.47
C SER A 288 7.91 24.57 5.18
N ASP A 289 7.53 25.78 5.58
CA ASP A 289 8.43 26.79 6.17
C ASP A 289 9.69 27.03 5.31
N GLY A 290 9.52 27.05 3.99
CA GLY A 290 10.61 27.24 3.00
C GLY A 290 11.37 25.95 2.63
N GLU A 291 11.26 24.88 3.43
CA GLU A 291 11.94 23.60 3.17
C GLU A 291 11.14 22.75 2.17
N ALA A 292 11.82 22.09 1.23
CA ALA A 292 11.16 21.19 0.28
C ALA A 292 10.65 19.93 0.98
N CYS A 293 9.43 19.51 0.67
CA CYS A 293 8.87 18.22 1.08
C CYS A 293 9.42 17.08 0.19
N CYS A 294 10.74 17.06 0.04
CA CYS A 294 11.50 16.14 -0.79
C CYS A 294 12.96 16.12 -0.35
N GLU A 295 13.43 14.96 0.09
CA GLU A 295 14.84 14.68 0.39
C GLU A 295 15.17 13.23 0.01
N TRP A 296 16.47 12.92 -0.10
CA TRP A 296 16.91 11.55 -0.31
C TRP A 296 16.52 10.68 0.89
N VAL A 297 15.76 9.61 0.63
CA VAL A 297 15.19 8.75 1.67
C VAL A 297 16.19 7.70 2.15
N GLY A 298 16.91 7.10 1.21
CA GLY A 298 17.83 6.00 1.48
C GLY A 298 17.98 5.06 0.29
N ASP A 299 18.60 3.91 0.56
CA ASP A 299 19.04 2.97 -0.45
C ASP A 299 17.90 2.11 -1.02
N GLU A 300 18.12 1.53 -2.19
CA GLU A 300 17.24 0.54 -2.84
C GLU A 300 15.75 0.97 -2.91
N GLY A 301 14.85 0.25 -2.23
CA GLY A 301 13.42 0.48 -2.23
C GLY A 301 12.94 1.44 -1.15
N ALA A 302 13.83 2.09 -0.39
CA ALA A 302 13.48 2.93 0.75
C ALA A 302 12.44 4.01 0.43
N GLY A 303 12.54 4.67 -0.73
CA GLY A 303 11.58 5.68 -1.17
C GLY A 303 10.15 5.15 -1.32
N HIS A 304 10.00 4.00 -1.99
CA HIS A 304 8.70 3.32 -2.11
C HIS A 304 8.23 2.69 -0.79
N TYR A 305 9.15 2.26 0.07
CA TYR A 305 8.81 1.77 1.41
C TYR A 305 8.19 2.88 2.27
N VAL A 306 8.83 4.05 2.33
CA VAL A 306 8.30 5.22 3.04
C VAL A 306 6.95 5.63 2.47
N LYS A 307 6.77 5.57 1.14
CA LYS A 307 5.47 5.83 0.52
C LYS A 307 4.39 4.82 0.89
N MET A 308 4.75 3.54 0.97
CA MET A 308 3.86 2.47 1.43
C MET A 308 3.38 2.77 2.86
N VAL A 309 4.31 3.04 3.79
CA VAL A 309 3.99 3.38 5.18
C VAL A 309 3.15 4.65 5.28
N HIS A 310 3.45 5.69 4.51
CA HIS A 310 2.59 6.88 4.39
C HIS A 310 1.14 6.48 4.04
N ASN A 311 0.92 5.60 3.06
CA ASN A 311 -0.44 5.17 2.72
C ASN A 311 -1.08 4.28 3.80
N GLY A 312 -0.28 3.53 4.57
CA GLY A 312 -0.77 2.84 5.77
C GLY A 312 -1.31 3.83 6.80
N ILE A 313 -0.52 4.87 7.12
CA ILE A 313 -0.91 5.95 8.05
C ILE A 313 -2.15 6.68 7.51
N GLU A 314 -2.20 6.98 6.21
CA GLU A 314 -3.38 7.57 5.55
C GLU A 314 -4.65 6.74 5.79
N TYR A 315 -4.55 5.40 5.72
CA TYR A 315 -5.69 4.51 5.99
C TYR A 315 -6.12 4.62 7.46
N GLY A 316 -5.15 4.68 8.39
CA GLY A 316 -5.41 4.90 9.80
C GLY A 316 -6.11 6.22 10.08
N ASP A 317 -5.60 7.33 9.56
CA ASP A 317 -6.17 8.66 9.75
C ASP A 317 -7.60 8.74 9.21
N MET A 318 -7.85 8.23 8.00
CA MET A 318 -9.19 8.17 7.43
C MET A 318 -10.16 7.34 8.30
N GLN A 319 -9.71 6.18 8.78
CA GLN A 319 -10.55 5.31 9.59
C GLN A 319 -10.90 5.94 10.93
N LEU A 320 -9.94 6.59 11.60
CA LEU A 320 -10.17 7.32 12.84
C LEU A 320 -11.19 8.47 12.67
N ILE A 321 -11.11 9.21 11.56
CA ILE A 321 -12.06 10.27 11.23
C ILE A 321 -13.46 9.67 10.96
N CYS A 322 -13.53 8.53 10.26
CA CYS A 322 -14.80 7.83 10.05
C CYS A 322 -15.44 7.35 11.37
N GLU A 323 -14.64 6.90 12.34
CA GLU A 323 -15.13 6.51 13.66
C GLU A 323 -15.66 7.71 14.45
N ALA A 324 -14.96 8.85 14.41
CA ALA A 324 -15.46 10.09 15.01
C ALA A 324 -16.78 10.54 14.38
N TYR A 325 -16.88 10.49 13.04
CA TYR A 325 -18.12 10.75 12.31
C TYR A 325 -19.26 9.82 12.75
N ASP A 326 -19.02 8.51 12.84
CA ASP A 326 -20.05 7.53 13.18
C ASP A 326 -20.54 7.68 14.63
N ILE A 327 -19.65 8.03 15.55
CA ILE A 327 -19.99 8.38 16.94
C ILE A 327 -20.86 9.64 16.98
N MET A 328 -20.47 10.70 16.28
CA MET A 328 -21.26 11.94 16.24
C MET A 328 -22.64 11.72 15.62
N LYS A 329 -22.70 10.95 14.53
CA LYS A 329 -23.94 10.68 13.81
C LYS A 329 -24.87 9.74 14.57
N ARG A 330 -24.43 8.50 14.85
CA ARG A 330 -25.31 7.48 15.45
C ARG A 330 -25.35 7.56 16.96
N GLY A 331 -24.26 7.98 17.61
CA GLY A 331 -24.18 8.10 19.06
C GLY A 331 -24.84 9.38 19.57
N LEU A 332 -24.54 10.53 18.95
CA LEU A 332 -25.03 11.84 19.41
C LEU A 332 -26.22 12.38 18.62
N GLY A 333 -26.53 11.78 17.47
CA GLY A 333 -27.65 12.19 16.61
C GLY A 333 -27.40 13.48 15.84
N LEU A 334 -26.14 13.86 15.59
CA LEU A 334 -25.81 15.08 14.86
C LEU A 334 -26.09 14.93 13.36
N SER A 335 -26.59 15.99 12.74
CA SER A 335 -26.72 16.13 11.29
C SER A 335 -25.36 16.33 10.60
N SER A 336 -25.28 16.07 9.29
CA SER A 336 -24.04 16.28 8.53
C SER A 336 -23.50 17.70 8.67
N LYS A 337 -24.38 18.71 8.67
CA LYS A 337 -23.97 20.10 8.88
C LYS A 337 -23.34 20.32 10.26
N GLU A 338 -23.97 19.83 11.34
CA GLU A 338 -23.44 19.96 12.70
C GLU A 338 -22.09 19.25 12.85
N ILE A 339 -21.93 18.09 12.22
CA ILE A 339 -20.63 17.39 12.17
C ILE A 339 -19.60 18.22 11.43
N GLY A 340 -19.98 18.85 10.30
CA GLY A 340 -19.13 19.80 9.58
C GLY A 340 -18.67 20.97 10.48
N ASP A 341 -19.59 21.53 11.29
CA ASP A 341 -19.28 22.62 12.22
C ASP A 341 -18.28 22.19 13.31
N VAL A 342 -18.40 20.96 13.84
CA VAL A 342 -17.43 20.37 14.78
C VAL A 342 -16.06 20.20 14.12
N LEU A 343 -16.01 19.61 12.93
CA LEU A 343 -14.75 19.42 12.20
C LEU A 343 -14.09 20.75 11.83
N ALA A 344 -14.89 21.79 11.52
CA ALA A 344 -14.39 23.13 11.29
C ALA A 344 -13.75 23.76 12.54
N LYS A 345 -14.25 23.43 13.75
CA LYS A 345 -13.61 23.80 15.03
C LYS A 345 -12.30 23.03 15.22
N TRP A 346 -12.31 21.72 15.07
CA TRP A 346 -11.13 20.86 15.24
C TRP A 346 -9.99 21.23 14.28
N ASN A 347 -10.32 21.61 13.04
CA ASN A 347 -9.32 22.02 12.04
C ASN A 347 -8.63 23.36 12.33
N LYS A 348 -9.00 24.06 13.42
CA LYS A 348 -8.31 25.27 13.89
C LYS A 348 -7.41 24.98 15.10
N GLY A 349 -7.35 23.73 15.54
CA GLY A 349 -6.62 23.29 16.72
C GLY A 349 -5.57 22.22 16.42
N VAL A 350 -5.40 21.28 17.34
CA VAL A 350 -4.36 20.23 17.27
C VAL A 350 -4.58 19.22 16.13
N LEU A 351 -5.79 19.20 15.56
CA LEU A 351 -6.16 18.33 14.44
C LEU A 351 -6.10 19.01 13.06
N ASP A 352 -5.60 20.25 12.98
CA ASP A 352 -5.42 20.96 11.70
C ASP A 352 -4.65 20.10 10.68
N SER A 353 -5.40 19.64 9.67
CA SER A 353 -4.93 18.71 8.67
C SER A 353 -5.81 18.69 7.44
N PHE A 354 -5.22 18.32 6.30
CA PHE A 354 -5.97 18.21 5.05
C PHE A 354 -7.15 17.24 5.14
N LEU A 355 -7.00 16.10 5.83
CA LEU A 355 -8.07 15.12 5.94
C LEU A 355 -9.26 15.63 6.76
N ILE A 356 -9.03 16.41 7.80
CA ILE A 356 -10.12 17.05 8.57
C ILE A 356 -10.79 18.14 7.73
N GLU A 357 -10.00 18.94 7.01
CA GLU A 357 -10.49 19.98 6.09
C GLU A 357 -11.43 19.41 5.01
N ILE A 358 -11.00 18.39 4.28
CA ILE A 358 -11.86 17.80 3.24
C ILE A 358 -13.06 17.08 3.85
N THR A 359 -12.94 16.51 5.05
CA THR A 359 -14.08 15.86 5.71
C THR A 359 -15.13 16.89 6.09
N ARG A 360 -14.72 18.06 6.60
CA ARG A 360 -15.62 19.21 6.83
C ARG A 360 -16.34 19.60 5.53
N ASP A 361 -15.61 19.75 4.43
CA ASP A 361 -16.21 20.17 3.16
C ASP A 361 -17.17 19.13 2.60
N ILE A 362 -16.84 17.83 2.72
CA ILE A 362 -17.73 16.72 2.36
C ILE A 362 -19.00 16.75 3.21
N MET A 363 -18.92 17.07 4.51
CA MET A 363 -20.08 17.17 5.39
C MET A 363 -21.03 18.32 5.01
N TYR A 364 -20.51 19.40 4.41
CA TYR A 364 -21.31 20.52 3.93
C TYR A 364 -21.85 20.34 2.51
N PHE A 365 -21.37 19.34 1.76
CA PHE A 365 -21.79 19.13 0.38
C PHE A 365 -23.16 18.45 0.29
N ASN A 366 -24.15 19.18 -0.22
CA ASN A 366 -25.47 18.65 -0.55
C ASN A 366 -25.56 18.31 -2.04
N ASP A 367 -26.34 17.27 -2.33
CA ASP A 367 -26.77 16.93 -3.69
C ASP A 367 -27.88 17.89 -4.18
N ASP A 368 -28.28 17.80 -5.44
CA ASP A 368 -29.27 18.69 -6.07
C ASP A 368 -30.64 18.69 -5.38
N ASP A 369 -30.97 17.62 -4.64
CA ASP A 369 -32.21 17.52 -3.84
C ASP A 369 -32.10 18.08 -2.42
N GLY A 370 -30.95 18.69 -2.07
CA GLY A 370 -30.68 19.31 -0.79
C GLY A 370 -30.27 18.35 0.33
N THR A 371 -30.18 17.05 0.06
CA THR A 371 -29.68 16.08 1.05
C THR A 371 -28.16 15.95 0.98
N ALA A 372 -27.50 15.72 2.12
CA ALA A 372 -26.05 15.57 2.18
C ALA A 372 -25.59 14.39 1.33
N LEU A 373 -24.71 14.63 0.35
CA LEU A 373 -24.33 13.60 -0.63
C LEU A 373 -23.69 12.38 0.05
N VAL A 374 -22.94 12.58 1.13
CA VAL A 374 -22.30 11.51 1.90
C VAL A 374 -23.28 10.43 2.39
N GLU A 375 -24.54 10.80 2.64
CA GLU A 375 -25.60 9.88 3.08
C GLU A 375 -26.10 8.95 1.97
N LYS A 376 -25.82 9.29 0.70
CA LYS A 376 -26.18 8.49 -0.47
C LYS A 376 -25.04 7.61 -0.97
N ILE A 377 -23.82 7.85 -0.52
CA ILE A 377 -22.65 7.09 -0.96
C ILE A 377 -22.72 5.67 -0.41
N LEU A 378 -22.56 4.68 -1.28
CA LEU A 378 -22.49 3.28 -0.87
C LEU A 378 -21.29 3.07 0.08
N ASP A 379 -21.55 2.54 1.27
CA ASP A 379 -20.59 2.25 2.35
C ASP A 379 -19.71 1.03 2.03
N LYS A 380 -19.00 1.08 0.89
CA LYS A 380 -18.14 0.02 0.37
C LYS A 380 -16.78 0.59 -0.04
N ALA A 381 -15.86 0.67 0.93
CA ALA A 381 -14.55 1.27 0.71
C ALA A 381 -13.70 0.46 -0.26
N GLY A 382 -13.17 1.13 -1.28
CA GLY A 382 -12.15 0.57 -2.16
C GLY A 382 -10.76 0.62 -1.53
N GLN A 383 -9.85 -0.19 -2.07
CA GLN A 383 -8.41 -0.12 -1.75
C GLN A 383 -7.58 -0.57 -2.95
N LYS A 384 -6.39 0.02 -3.10
CA LYS A 384 -5.46 -0.26 -4.21
C LYS A 384 -4.26 -1.13 -3.80
N GLY A 385 -4.25 -1.63 -2.56
CA GLY A 385 -3.26 -2.59 -2.05
C GLY A 385 -2.16 -2.01 -1.16
N THR A 386 -1.81 -0.73 -1.28
CA THR A 386 -0.68 -0.13 -0.52
C THR A 386 -0.87 -0.16 1.01
N GLY A 387 -2.08 0.11 1.50
CA GLY A 387 -2.38 -0.02 2.94
C GLY A 387 -2.24 -1.46 3.43
N LYS A 388 -2.68 -2.45 2.63
CA LYS A 388 -2.49 -3.88 2.94
C LYS A 388 -1.01 -4.24 3.01
N TRP A 389 -0.17 -3.74 2.11
CA TRP A 389 1.27 -4.03 2.14
C TRP A 389 1.93 -3.53 3.42
N THR A 390 1.52 -2.38 3.96
CA THR A 390 2.01 -1.90 5.26
C THR A 390 1.67 -2.89 6.38
N ALA A 391 0.42 -3.34 6.44
CA ALA A 391 -0.01 -4.30 7.46
C ALA A 391 0.67 -5.66 7.32
N VAL A 392 0.84 -6.17 6.09
CA VAL A 392 1.56 -7.42 5.83
C VAL A 392 3.03 -7.29 6.22
N ASN A 393 3.70 -6.22 5.80
CA ASN A 393 5.10 -6.03 6.15
C ASN A 393 5.33 -5.85 7.66
N ALA A 394 4.38 -5.24 8.38
CA ALA A 394 4.42 -5.19 9.83
C ALA A 394 4.39 -6.59 10.46
N LEU A 395 3.57 -7.50 9.93
CA LEU A 395 3.55 -8.90 10.36
C LEU A 395 4.86 -9.61 10.03
N ASP A 396 5.39 -9.40 8.82
CA ASP A 396 6.67 -9.99 8.38
C ASP A 396 7.84 -9.54 9.28
N LEU A 397 7.86 -8.27 9.69
CA LEU A 397 8.90 -7.69 10.55
C LEU A 397 8.59 -7.83 12.05
N GLY A 398 7.50 -8.51 12.43
CA GLY A 398 7.12 -8.72 13.83
C GLY A 398 6.80 -7.42 14.59
N GLN A 399 6.34 -6.37 13.90
CA GLN A 399 6.04 -5.06 14.49
C GLN A 399 4.54 -4.88 14.78
N PRO A 400 4.15 -4.35 15.96
CA PRO A 400 2.75 -4.24 16.38
C PRO A 400 2.06 -3.01 15.77
N VAL A 401 1.90 -2.97 14.45
CA VAL A 401 1.26 -1.86 13.70
C VAL A 401 -0.25 -2.09 13.61
N THR A 402 -0.89 -2.13 14.77
CA THR A 402 -2.27 -2.62 14.91
C THR A 402 -3.32 -1.69 14.31
N LEU A 403 -3.14 -0.36 14.40
CA LEU A 403 -4.15 0.60 13.94
C LEU A 403 -4.30 0.56 12.41
N ILE A 404 -3.18 0.53 11.69
CA ILE A 404 -3.18 0.43 10.23
C ILE A 404 -3.79 -0.91 9.78
N ALA A 405 -3.49 -2.01 10.49
CA ALA A 405 -4.07 -3.31 10.21
C ALA A 405 -5.61 -3.29 10.39
N GLU A 406 -6.11 -2.73 11.50
CA GLU A 406 -7.55 -2.56 11.71
C GLU A 406 -8.20 -1.64 10.68
N ALA A 407 -7.52 -0.58 10.23
CA ALA A 407 -8.02 0.27 9.15
C ALA A 407 -8.15 -0.49 7.81
N VAL A 408 -7.25 -1.43 7.52
CA VAL A 408 -7.37 -2.33 6.35
C VAL A 408 -8.55 -3.30 6.55
N LEU A 409 -8.69 -3.89 7.73
CA LEU A 409 -9.77 -4.83 8.03
C LEU A 409 -11.15 -4.16 8.03
N ALA A 410 -11.26 -2.92 8.50
CA ALA A 410 -12.49 -2.12 8.43
C ALA A 410 -12.94 -1.90 6.99
N ARG A 411 -12.01 -1.67 6.05
CA ARG A 411 -12.33 -1.62 4.61
C ARG A 411 -12.84 -2.97 4.11
N CYS A 412 -12.21 -4.08 4.49
CA CYS A 412 -12.67 -5.43 4.16
C CYS A 412 -14.09 -5.71 4.70
N LEU A 413 -14.37 -5.30 5.94
CA LEU A 413 -15.70 -5.40 6.56
C LEU A 413 -16.75 -4.57 5.79
N SER A 414 -16.39 -3.36 5.35
CA SER A 414 -17.29 -2.55 4.51
C SER A 414 -17.60 -3.23 3.17
N ALA A 415 -16.64 -4.00 2.61
CA ALA A 415 -16.75 -4.65 1.30
C ALA A 415 -17.85 -5.73 1.25
N ILE A 416 -18.10 -6.42 2.37
CA ILE A 416 -19.13 -7.46 2.51
C ILE A 416 -20.52 -6.87 2.81
N LYS A 417 -20.91 -5.82 2.09
CA LYS A 417 -22.16 -5.06 2.31
C LYS A 417 -23.43 -5.92 2.36
N ASP A 418 -23.58 -6.85 1.42
CA ASP A 418 -24.80 -7.69 1.33
C ASP A 418 -24.90 -8.65 2.53
N GLU A 419 -23.75 -9.15 3.01
CA GLU A 419 -23.66 -9.97 4.21
C GLU A 419 -23.99 -9.14 5.45
N ARG A 420 -23.46 -7.91 5.58
CA ARG A 420 -23.82 -6.99 6.67
C ARG A 420 -25.30 -6.64 6.68
N ALA A 421 -25.91 -6.39 5.51
CA ALA A 421 -27.34 -6.13 5.40
C ALA A 421 -28.19 -7.35 5.81
N THR A 422 -27.71 -8.56 5.53
CA THR A 422 -28.35 -9.79 6.02
C THR A 422 -28.17 -9.90 7.54
N ALA A 423 -26.96 -9.68 8.05
CA ALA A 423 -26.64 -9.76 9.46
C ALA A 423 -27.46 -8.77 10.30
N SER A 424 -27.71 -7.54 9.81
CA SER A 424 -28.51 -6.54 10.53
C SER A 424 -29.98 -6.92 10.74
N THR A 425 -30.48 -7.96 10.06
CA THR A 425 -31.84 -8.48 10.29
C THR A 425 -31.86 -9.71 11.20
N LYS A 426 -30.69 -10.25 11.54
CA LYS A 426 -30.52 -11.51 12.31
C LYS A 426 -29.79 -11.32 13.63
N LEU A 427 -28.94 -10.31 13.73
CA LEU A 427 -28.14 -10.00 14.90
C LEU A 427 -28.71 -8.76 15.57
N GLU A 428 -29.19 -8.93 16.80
CA GLU A 428 -29.75 -7.84 17.59
C GLU A 428 -28.63 -7.14 18.38
N PHE A 429 -28.68 -5.82 18.42
CA PHE A 429 -27.89 -5.05 19.37
C PHE A 429 -28.56 -5.12 20.75
N VAL A 430 -27.89 -5.78 21.70
CA VAL A 430 -28.34 -5.89 23.09
C VAL A 430 -27.35 -5.16 23.97
N SER A 431 -27.79 -4.08 24.60
CA SER A 431 -26.98 -3.31 25.54
C SER A 431 -27.82 -2.82 26.72
N ARG A 432 -27.14 -2.53 27.83
CA ARG A 432 -27.74 -1.85 28.99
C ARG A 432 -28.02 -0.37 28.70
N THR A 433 -27.39 0.19 27.66
CA THR A 433 -27.53 1.58 27.23
C THR A 433 -27.88 1.62 25.76
N THR A 434 -28.99 2.27 25.40
CA THR A 434 -29.49 2.32 24.01
C THR A 434 -29.41 3.71 23.38
N LYS A 435 -29.01 4.71 24.18
CA LYS A 435 -28.91 6.12 23.79
C LYS A 435 -27.84 6.79 24.62
N PHE A 436 -27.19 7.79 24.05
CA PHE A 436 -26.19 8.56 24.76
C PHE A 436 -26.85 9.36 25.91
N GLU A 437 -26.25 9.27 27.09
CA GLU A 437 -26.60 10.06 28.27
C GLU A 437 -25.34 10.79 28.75
N GLY A 438 -25.44 12.10 28.96
CA GLY A 438 -24.32 12.94 29.39
C GLY A 438 -24.27 14.28 28.67
N ASP A 439 -23.21 15.04 28.96
CA ASP A 439 -22.91 16.30 28.29
C ASP A 439 -22.34 16.05 26.90
N LYS A 440 -23.05 16.51 25.86
CA LYS A 440 -22.63 16.35 24.47
C LYS A 440 -21.41 17.21 24.14
N GLU A 441 -21.30 18.41 24.70
CA GLU A 441 -20.17 19.30 24.41
C GLU A 441 -18.89 18.74 24.98
N GLN A 442 -18.91 18.33 26.25
CA GLN A 442 -17.77 17.65 26.87
C GLN A 442 -17.38 16.38 26.11
N PHE A 443 -18.36 15.58 25.68
CA PHE A 443 -18.07 14.35 24.95
C PHE A 443 -17.49 14.60 23.54
N LEU A 444 -17.81 15.73 22.90
CA LEU A 444 -17.16 16.14 21.66
C LEU A 444 -15.71 16.56 21.90
N GLU A 445 -15.39 17.21 23.03
CA GLU A 445 -14.00 17.49 23.41
C GLU A 445 -13.22 16.21 23.71
N ASP A 446 -13.85 15.26 24.40
CA ASP A 446 -13.28 13.94 24.65
C ASP A 446 -13.02 13.18 23.34
N LEU A 447 -13.93 13.29 22.37
CA LEU A 447 -13.80 12.69 21.05
C LEU A 447 -12.66 13.32 20.24
N GLU A 448 -12.46 14.64 20.34
CA GLU A 448 -11.30 15.32 19.77
C GLU A 448 -9.99 14.76 20.34
N GLN A 449 -9.93 14.60 21.66
CA GLN A 449 -8.76 14.04 22.35
C GLN A 449 -8.55 12.56 21.99
N ALA A 450 -9.61 11.75 21.88
CA ALA A 450 -9.55 10.35 21.46
C ALA A 450 -8.98 10.21 20.04
N LEU A 451 -9.45 11.06 19.13
CA LEU A 451 -8.97 11.13 17.76
C LEU A 451 -7.49 11.51 17.70
N TYR A 452 -7.11 12.56 18.44
CA TYR A 452 -5.73 13.02 18.49
C TYR A 452 -4.77 11.99 19.10
N ALA A 453 -5.14 11.38 20.24
CA ALA A 453 -4.36 10.33 20.89
C ALA A 453 -4.17 9.12 19.98
N SER A 454 -5.24 8.64 19.35
CA SER A 454 -5.18 7.47 18.47
C SER A 454 -4.37 7.76 17.21
N LYS A 455 -4.42 8.98 16.69
CA LYS A 455 -3.54 9.45 15.62
C LYS A 455 -2.07 9.38 16.04
N ILE A 456 -1.72 9.86 17.24
CA ILE A 456 -0.35 9.74 17.78
C ILE A 456 0.11 8.28 17.78
N ILE A 457 -0.74 7.35 18.23
CA ILE A 457 -0.41 5.92 18.23
C ILE A 457 -0.15 5.39 16.82
N SER A 458 -0.99 5.72 15.84
CA SER A 458 -0.79 5.30 14.44
C SER A 458 0.57 5.72 13.89
N TYR A 459 0.98 6.98 14.15
CA TYR A 459 2.27 7.48 13.69
C TYR A 459 3.43 6.86 14.48
N ALA A 460 3.30 6.68 15.80
CA ALA A 460 4.30 5.98 16.60
C ALA A 460 4.56 4.56 16.06
N GLN A 461 3.49 3.81 15.77
CA GLN A 461 3.56 2.49 15.15
C GLN A 461 4.21 2.53 13.75
N GLY A 462 3.84 3.50 12.91
CA GLY A 462 4.41 3.65 11.56
C GLY A 462 5.91 3.97 11.58
N PHE A 463 6.37 4.81 12.51
CA PHE A 463 7.79 5.10 12.67
C PHE A 463 8.56 3.92 13.28
N MET A 464 7.98 3.16 14.22
CA MET A 464 8.57 1.91 14.70
C MET A 464 8.79 0.91 13.55
N LEU A 465 7.79 0.78 12.66
CA LEU A 465 7.89 -0.08 11.49
C LEU A 465 9.06 0.32 10.57
N MET A 466 9.18 1.62 10.27
CA MET A 466 10.30 2.12 9.46
C MET A 466 11.66 1.91 10.14
N GLN A 467 11.74 2.03 11.46
CA GLN A 467 12.98 1.74 12.20
C GLN A 467 13.38 0.27 12.13
N GLU A 468 12.41 -0.66 12.23
CA GLU A 468 12.68 -2.08 12.06
C GLU A 468 13.12 -2.40 10.63
N ALA A 469 12.44 -1.84 9.62
CA ALA A 469 12.81 -2.02 8.23
C ALA A 469 14.21 -1.47 7.91
N ALA A 470 14.59 -0.34 8.52
CA ALA A 470 15.94 0.19 8.40
C ALA A 470 17.00 -0.81 8.92
N ARG A 471 16.70 -1.50 10.04
CA ARG A 471 17.58 -2.53 10.61
C ARG A 471 17.62 -3.79 9.75
N GLU A 472 16.46 -4.32 9.36
CA GLU A 472 16.35 -5.54 8.55
C GLU A 472 17.02 -5.39 7.17
N PHE A 473 16.79 -4.27 6.48
CA PHE A 473 17.29 -4.04 5.13
C PHE A 473 18.61 -3.26 5.09
N ASN A 474 19.18 -2.93 6.25
CA ASN A 474 20.39 -2.12 6.39
C ASN A 474 20.31 -0.79 5.63
N TRP A 475 19.15 -0.14 5.67
CA TRP A 475 18.93 1.16 5.04
C TRP A 475 19.28 2.31 5.99
N LYS A 476 19.91 3.34 5.44
CA LYS A 476 20.16 4.60 6.17
C LYS A 476 18.97 5.54 6.02
N LEU A 477 17.93 5.31 6.81
CA LEU A 477 16.76 6.20 6.80
C LEU A 477 16.99 7.46 7.62
N ASN A 478 16.68 8.63 7.05
CA ASN A 478 16.69 9.90 7.76
C ASN A 478 15.27 10.21 8.30
N LYS A 479 15.01 9.87 9.57
CA LYS A 479 13.70 10.07 10.22
C LYS A 479 13.22 11.54 10.20
N PRO A 480 14.05 12.56 10.53
CA PRO A 480 13.66 13.96 10.36
C PRO A 480 13.22 14.31 8.94
N SER A 481 13.96 13.86 7.92
CA SER A 481 13.62 14.12 6.52
C SER A 481 12.32 13.43 6.11
N ILE A 482 12.08 12.20 6.60
CA ILE A 482 10.81 11.49 6.35
C ILE A 482 9.63 12.28 6.92
N ALA A 483 9.73 12.73 8.17
CA ALA A 483 8.70 13.56 8.79
C ALA A 483 8.50 14.87 8.00
N LEU A 484 9.60 15.53 7.57
CA LEU A 484 9.57 16.74 6.77
C LEU A 484 8.83 16.55 5.44
N MET A 485 9.13 15.48 4.71
CA MET A 485 8.49 15.18 3.43
C MET A 485 6.97 15.01 3.56
N TRP A 486 6.47 14.62 4.73
CA TRP A 486 5.03 14.47 4.97
C TRP A 486 4.35 15.77 5.42
N ARG A 487 5.09 16.79 5.86
CA ARG A 487 4.52 18.06 6.36
C ARG A 487 3.69 18.83 5.32
N GLY A 488 3.97 18.66 4.04
CA GLY A 488 3.29 19.34 2.94
C GLY A 488 3.17 18.45 1.70
N GLY A 489 2.27 18.83 0.80
CA GLY A 489 2.05 18.16 -0.49
C GLY A 489 1.37 16.80 -0.42
N CYS A 490 1.62 16.00 0.61
CA CYS A 490 1.02 14.67 0.76
C CYS A 490 -0.42 14.73 1.33
N ILE A 491 -1.11 13.57 1.36
CA ILE A 491 -2.49 13.48 1.85
C ILE A 491 -2.55 13.62 3.38
N ILE A 492 -1.56 13.09 4.11
CA ILE A 492 -1.53 13.13 5.58
C ILE A 492 -0.96 14.44 6.16
N ARG A 493 -0.76 15.45 5.32
CA ARG A 493 -0.18 16.75 5.72
C ARG A 493 -1.00 17.39 6.85
N SER A 494 -0.31 17.85 7.88
CA SER A 494 -0.93 18.37 9.11
C SER A 494 0.07 19.16 9.95
N VAL A 495 -0.42 20.03 10.83
CA VAL A 495 0.42 20.74 11.81
C VAL A 495 1.18 19.75 12.72
N PHE A 496 0.53 18.62 13.03
CA PHE A 496 1.06 17.50 13.79
C PHE A 496 2.42 16.97 13.29
N LEU A 497 2.68 17.02 11.98
CA LEU A 497 3.95 16.55 11.41
C LEU A 497 5.12 17.50 11.68
N LYS A 498 4.86 18.76 12.04
CA LYS A 498 5.90 19.69 12.51
C LYS A 498 6.47 19.20 13.85
N ASP A 499 5.62 18.76 14.76
CA ASP A 499 6.03 18.25 16.07
C ASP A 499 6.84 16.95 15.94
N ILE A 500 6.44 16.05 15.03
CA ILE A 500 7.22 14.82 14.73
C ILE A 500 8.59 15.19 14.17
N THR A 501 8.64 16.16 13.25
CA THR A 501 9.90 16.63 12.67
C THR A 501 10.81 17.22 13.74
N HIS A 502 10.25 18.01 14.67
CA HIS A 502 10.98 18.59 15.79
C HIS A 502 11.54 17.51 16.73
N ALA A 503 10.72 16.57 17.17
CA ALA A 503 11.13 15.47 18.06
C ALA A 503 12.34 14.69 17.51
N TYR A 504 12.32 14.33 16.21
CA TYR A 504 13.47 13.64 15.60
C TYR A 504 14.65 14.55 15.27
N ARG A 505 14.46 15.87 15.10
CA ARG A 505 15.59 16.80 14.97
C ARG A 505 16.33 16.96 16.29
N GLU A 506 15.60 17.02 17.40
CA GLU A 506 16.20 17.09 18.74
C GLU A 506 16.82 15.76 19.18
N GLN A 507 16.13 14.65 18.91
CA GLN A 507 16.56 13.30 19.27
C GLN A 507 16.50 12.36 18.05
N PRO A 508 17.51 12.36 17.17
CA PRO A 508 17.53 11.50 15.99
C PRO A 508 17.41 10.01 16.31
N GLU A 509 17.93 9.57 17.46
CA GLU A 509 17.86 8.18 17.93
C GLU A 509 16.63 7.87 18.81
N LEU A 510 15.62 8.75 18.82
CA LEU A 510 14.37 8.52 19.54
C LEU A 510 13.76 7.18 19.12
N GLN A 511 13.57 6.30 20.10
CA GLN A 511 13.06 4.94 19.90
C GLN A 511 11.57 4.95 19.58
N ASN A 512 10.81 5.78 20.29
CA ASN A 512 9.37 5.90 20.11
C ASN A 512 8.92 7.35 20.30
N LEU A 513 7.99 7.81 19.47
CA LEU A 513 7.42 9.16 19.56
C LEU A 513 6.81 9.45 20.93
N LEU A 514 6.27 8.45 21.65
CA LEU A 514 5.68 8.65 22.97
C LEU A 514 6.69 9.02 24.07
N PHE A 515 7.99 8.88 23.81
CA PHE A 515 9.05 9.27 24.74
C PHE A 515 9.49 10.73 24.58
N ASP A 516 9.06 11.39 23.51
CA ASP A 516 9.24 12.82 23.36
C ASP A 516 8.26 13.59 24.25
N ASP A 517 8.72 14.71 24.83
CA ASP A 517 8.00 15.50 25.83
C ASP A 517 6.65 16.03 25.33
N PHE A 518 6.57 16.42 24.06
CA PHE A 518 5.34 16.97 23.49
C PHE A 518 4.27 15.88 23.37
N PHE A 519 4.61 14.75 22.75
CA PHE A 519 3.68 13.62 22.59
C PHE A 519 3.33 12.98 23.93
N ASN A 520 4.27 12.94 24.87
CA ASN A 520 4.02 12.45 26.21
C ASN A 520 2.97 13.31 26.92
N LYS A 521 3.10 14.65 26.89
CA LYS A 521 2.08 15.54 27.47
C LYS A 521 0.73 15.41 26.78
N ALA A 522 0.73 15.34 25.45
CA ALA A 522 -0.48 15.16 24.66
C ALA A 522 -1.23 13.87 25.03
N ILE A 523 -0.53 12.73 25.11
CA ILE A 523 -1.18 11.46 25.42
C ILE A 523 -1.72 11.43 26.86
N HIS A 524 -1.00 12.00 27.83
CA HIS A 524 -1.47 12.07 29.21
C HIS A 524 -2.71 12.96 29.37
N LYS A 525 -2.78 14.09 28.64
CA LYS A 525 -3.96 14.95 28.61
C LYS A 525 -5.17 14.23 28.02
N ALA A 526 -4.97 13.48 26.93
CA ALA A 526 -6.07 12.88 26.18
C ALA A 526 -6.66 11.62 26.83
N GLN A 527 -5.91 10.94 27.71
CA GLN A 527 -6.29 9.64 28.26
C GLN A 527 -7.69 9.55 28.88
N PRO A 528 -8.16 10.48 29.73
CA PRO A 528 -9.50 10.39 30.32
C PRO A 528 -10.60 10.37 29.25
N GLY A 529 -10.63 11.38 28.38
CA GLY A 529 -11.63 11.47 27.30
C GLY A 529 -11.53 10.33 26.30
N TRP A 530 -10.30 9.88 25.99
CA TRP A 530 -10.08 8.74 25.11
C TRP A 530 -10.70 7.43 25.63
N ARG A 531 -10.53 7.14 26.92
CA ARG A 531 -11.12 5.96 27.57
C ARG A 531 -12.66 6.07 27.63
N ASP A 532 -13.17 7.27 27.91
CA ASP A 532 -14.61 7.54 27.91
C ASP A 532 -15.23 7.30 26.53
N VAL A 533 -14.56 7.75 25.46
CA VAL A 533 -15.03 7.55 24.08
C VAL A 533 -15.07 6.08 23.71
N VAL A 534 -14.00 5.32 23.96
CA VAL A 534 -13.96 3.88 23.64
C VAL A 534 -15.02 3.11 24.43
N SER A 535 -15.16 3.40 25.73
CA SER A 535 -16.14 2.72 26.58
C SER A 535 -17.59 3.05 26.19
N LYS A 536 -17.92 4.32 25.97
CA LYS A 536 -19.26 4.76 25.54
C LYS A 536 -19.59 4.23 24.15
N ALA A 537 -18.65 4.23 23.20
CA ALA A 537 -18.88 3.66 21.87
C ALA A 537 -19.23 2.17 21.95
N ALA A 538 -18.51 1.40 22.77
CA ALA A 538 -18.82 -0.01 23.00
C ALA A 538 -20.21 -0.22 23.61
N LEU A 539 -20.57 0.59 24.63
CA LEU A 539 -21.89 0.55 25.26
C LEU A 539 -23.02 0.93 24.30
N LEU A 540 -22.76 1.79 23.32
CA LEU A 540 -23.71 2.22 22.28
C LEU A 540 -23.71 1.32 21.04
N GLY A 541 -22.88 0.28 20.99
CA GLY A 541 -22.79 -0.62 19.82
C GLY A 541 -22.20 0.05 18.57
N ILE A 542 -21.36 1.08 18.75
CA ILE A 542 -20.68 1.78 17.67
C ILE A 542 -19.29 1.19 17.49
N PRO A 543 -18.97 0.58 16.32
CA PRO A 543 -17.69 -0.06 16.11
C PRO A 543 -16.58 1.00 16.00
N THR A 544 -15.57 0.86 16.85
CA THR A 544 -14.41 1.76 16.89
C THR A 544 -13.10 0.98 16.84
N PRO A 545 -12.86 0.17 15.78
CA PRO A 545 -11.69 -0.70 15.72
C PRO A 545 -10.38 0.07 15.84
N ALA A 546 -10.26 1.26 15.22
CA ALA A 546 -9.05 2.06 15.28
C ALA A 546 -8.86 2.76 16.65
N PHE A 547 -9.91 3.35 17.26
CA PHE A 547 -9.77 3.90 18.62
C PHE A 547 -9.48 2.80 19.66
N SER A 548 -10.17 1.66 19.56
CA SER A 548 -10.05 0.55 20.50
C SER A 548 -8.66 -0.10 20.45
N THR A 549 -8.14 -0.34 19.24
CA THR A 549 -6.81 -0.94 19.09
C THR A 549 -5.69 0.02 19.48
N ALA A 550 -5.85 1.32 19.22
CA ALA A 550 -4.88 2.32 19.65
C ALA A 550 -4.79 2.39 21.19
N LEU A 551 -5.93 2.36 21.89
CA LEU A 551 -5.96 2.38 23.35
C LEU A 551 -5.35 1.08 23.93
N SER A 552 -5.73 -0.06 23.36
CA SER A 552 -5.20 -1.37 23.75
C SER A 552 -3.69 -1.46 23.53
N TRP A 553 -3.20 -0.92 22.41
CA TRP A 553 -1.77 -0.87 22.11
C TRP A 553 -1.03 0.04 23.08
N PHE A 554 -1.56 1.23 23.39
CA PHE A 554 -0.96 2.15 24.36
C PHE A 554 -0.86 1.52 25.76
N ASP A 555 -1.94 0.93 26.25
CA ASP A 555 -1.95 0.24 27.54
C ASP A 555 -1.03 -0.99 27.54
N GLY A 556 -0.93 -1.70 26.41
CA GLY A 556 0.04 -2.78 26.22
C GLY A 556 1.48 -2.29 26.29
N TYR A 557 1.81 -1.24 25.55
CA TYR A 557 3.16 -0.70 25.40
C TYR A 557 3.73 -0.13 26.70
N ARG A 558 2.91 0.55 27.51
CA ARG A 558 3.34 1.14 28.79
C ARG A 558 3.41 0.13 29.96
N THR A 559 2.95 -1.10 29.76
CA THR A 559 2.85 -2.09 30.83
C THR A 559 4.15 -2.89 30.92
N LYS A 560 4.86 -2.79 32.05
CA LYS A 560 6.10 -3.54 32.30
C LYS A 560 5.93 -5.04 32.12
N ASP A 561 4.86 -5.59 32.69
CA ASP A 561 4.61 -7.04 32.75
C ASP A 561 3.26 -7.39 32.11
N LEU A 562 3.31 -7.90 30.88
CA LEU A 562 2.14 -8.36 30.13
C LEU A 562 1.78 -9.82 30.42
N PRO A 563 0.53 -10.26 30.14
CA PRO A 563 0.09 -11.64 30.33
C PRO A 563 0.74 -12.66 29.37
N ALA A 564 1.74 -12.25 28.59
CA ALA A 564 2.50 -13.13 27.69
C ALA A 564 3.30 -14.21 28.46
N ASN A 565 3.52 -14.05 29.76
CA ASN A 565 4.06 -15.10 30.63
C ASN A 565 3.16 -16.36 30.65
N LEU A 566 1.83 -16.20 30.70
CA LEU A 566 0.90 -17.32 30.62
C LEU A 566 0.92 -17.97 29.22
N LEU A 567 1.03 -17.15 28.17
CA LEU A 567 1.17 -17.63 26.79
C LEU A 567 2.44 -18.51 26.65
N GLN A 568 3.57 -18.08 27.22
CA GLN A 568 4.79 -18.88 27.24
C GLN A 568 4.62 -20.18 28.03
N ALA A 569 4.01 -20.13 29.21
CA ALA A 569 3.73 -21.33 30.00
C ALA A 569 2.83 -22.32 29.25
N GLN A 570 1.80 -21.84 28.55
CA GLN A 570 0.94 -22.69 27.71
C GLN A 570 1.74 -23.36 26.58
N ARG A 571 2.57 -22.60 25.84
CA ARG A 571 3.42 -23.12 24.76
C ARG A 571 4.39 -24.18 25.25
N ASP A 572 5.01 -23.96 26.40
CA ASP A 572 5.90 -24.95 27.01
C ASP A 572 5.12 -26.18 27.50
N TYR A 573 3.93 -25.99 28.06
CA TYR A 573 3.06 -27.06 28.54
C TYR A 573 2.68 -28.05 27.43
N PHE A 574 2.11 -27.58 26.32
CA PHE A 574 1.61 -28.49 25.28
C PHE A 574 2.67 -28.90 24.26
N GLY A 575 3.73 -28.10 24.08
CA GLY A 575 4.67 -28.24 22.96
C GLY A 575 6.14 -28.23 23.33
N ALA A 576 6.47 -28.16 24.63
CA ALA A 576 7.85 -28.09 25.12
C ALA A 576 8.69 -26.99 24.43
N HIS A 577 8.04 -25.87 24.10
CA HIS A 577 8.62 -24.76 23.35
C HIS A 577 9.59 -23.89 24.18
N THR A 578 9.83 -24.24 25.43
CA THR A 578 10.66 -23.51 26.39
C THR A 578 10.15 -22.10 26.72
N PHE A 579 10.70 -21.51 27.77
CA PHE A 579 10.51 -20.11 28.14
C PHE A 579 11.76 -19.57 28.85
N ARG A 580 11.83 -18.25 29.07
CA ARG A 580 12.90 -17.62 29.87
C ARG A 580 12.37 -17.10 31.19
N ILE A 581 13.18 -17.20 32.24
CA ILE A 581 12.87 -16.63 33.56
C ILE A 581 13.14 -15.13 33.58
N LYS A 582 12.40 -14.39 34.42
CA LYS A 582 12.72 -12.98 34.67
C LYS A 582 14.04 -12.86 35.45
N PRO A 583 14.90 -11.87 35.17
CA PRO A 583 16.16 -11.67 35.89
C PRO A 583 15.98 -11.64 37.42
N GLU A 584 14.95 -10.94 37.91
CA GLU A 584 14.65 -10.84 39.34
C GLU A 584 14.16 -12.15 40.00
N HIS A 585 13.90 -13.20 39.21
CA HIS A 585 13.47 -14.52 39.67
C HIS A 585 14.45 -15.64 39.28
N ALA A 586 15.64 -15.28 38.79
CA ALA A 586 16.67 -16.24 38.45
C ALA A 586 17.13 -17.04 39.69
N SER A 587 17.43 -18.32 39.49
CA SER A 587 17.90 -19.25 40.54
C SER A 587 18.74 -20.37 39.91
N ASP A 588 19.38 -21.20 40.71
CA ASP A 588 20.13 -22.37 40.22
C ASP A 588 19.25 -23.31 39.37
N LYS A 589 17.96 -23.42 39.71
CA LYS A 589 17.00 -24.24 38.98
C LYS A 589 16.52 -23.57 37.68
N TYR A 590 16.40 -22.25 37.69
CA TYR A 590 15.91 -21.44 36.58
C TYR A 590 16.89 -20.29 36.33
N PRO A 591 17.99 -20.55 35.60
CA PRO A 591 19.02 -19.55 35.38
C PRO A 591 18.56 -18.46 34.41
N GLU A 592 19.06 -17.25 34.61
CA GLU A 592 18.81 -16.12 33.70
C GLU A 592 19.37 -16.39 32.30
N GLY A 593 18.64 -15.96 31.27
CA GLY A 593 19.10 -16.01 29.88
C GLY A 593 19.07 -17.39 29.22
N GLN A 594 18.68 -18.45 29.94
CA GLN A 594 18.56 -19.79 29.38
C GLN A 594 17.12 -20.15 29.01
N ASP A 595 16.97 -20.97 27.98
CA ASP A 595 15.69 -21.54 27.57
C ASP A 595 15.36 -22.74 28.49
N ILE A 596 14.28 -22.60 29.25
CA ILE A 596 13.86 -23.52 30.31
C ILE A 596 12.63 -24.30 29.84
N HIS A 597 12.65 -25.61 30.01
CA HIS A 597 11.47 -26.47 29.88
C HIS A 597 11.06 -26.99 31.25
N VAL A 598 9.76 -26.97 31.55
CA VAL A 598 9.19 -27.59 32.76
C VAL A 598 8.34 -28.79 32.36
N ASN A 599 8.54 -29.92 33.04
CA ASN A 599 7.60 -31.04 32.95
C ASN A 599 6.33 -30.73 33.74
N TRP A 600 5.40 -29.99 33.11
CA TRP A 600 4.17 -29.53 33.76
C TRP A 600 3.21 -30.65 34.17
N THR A 601 3.28 -31.81 33.52
CA THR A 601 2.33 -32.92 33.73
C THR A 601 2.83 -33.97 34.72
N GLY A 602 4.12 -33.93 35.07
CA GLY A 602 4.83 -35.00 35.79
C GLY A 602 4.94 -36.30 35.00
N ARG A 603 4.50 -36.31 33.74
CA ARG A 603 4.42 -37.49 32.86
C ARG A 603 5.12 -37.27 31.51
N GLY A 604 5.40 -36.02 31.14
CA GLY A 604 6.22 -35.68 29.98
C GLY A 604 7.69 -36.02 30.22
N GLY A 605 8.45 -36.21 29.14
CA GLY A 605 9.91 -36.31 29.24
C GLY A 605 10.56 -34.94 29.47
N ASN A 606 11.85 -34.91 29.81
CA ASN A 606 12.63 -33.66 29.95
C ASN A 606 13.15 -33.11 28.61
N VAL A 607 12.56 -33.55 27.49
CA VAL A 607 13.02 -33.19 26.14
C VAL A 607 12.24 -31.97 25.67
N SER A 608 12.95 -30.89 25.36
CA SER A 608 12.38 -29.68 24.77
C SER A 608 12.40 -29.72 23.24
N ALA A 609 11.51 -28.95 22.62
CA ALA A 609 11.59 -28.71 21.18
C ALA A 609 12.86 -27.91 20.84
N SER A 610 13.57 -28.31 19.78
CA SER A 610 14.64 -27.48 19.21
C SER A 610 14.03 -26.22 18.58
N THR A 611 14.68 -25.08 18.75
CA THR A 611 14.29 -23.83 18.07
C THR A 611 14.41 -24.03 16.56
N TYR A 612 13.28 -24.01 15.85
CA TYR A 612 13.25 -23.93 14.39
C TYR A 612 13.23 -22.45 13.99
N GLN A 613 14.25 -21.99 13.25
CA GLN A 613 14.15 -20.76 12.48
C GLN A 613 13.44 -21.11 11.17
N ALA A 614 12.22 -20.62 10.98
CA ALA A 614 11.40 -20.84 9.79
C ALA A 614 11.54 -19.66 8.82
#